data_AF-A0A8S0ZB50-F1
#
_entry.id   AF-A0A8S0ZB50-F1
#
_cell.length_a   1.000
_cell.length_b   1.000
_cell.length_c   1.000
_cell.angle_alpha   90.00
_cell.angle_beta   90.00
_cell.angle_gamma   90.00
#
_symmetry.space_group_name_H-M   'P 1'
#
loop_
_entity.id
_entity.type
_entity.pdbx_description
1 polymer ?
#
loop_
_entity_poly.entity_id
_entity_poly.type
_entity_poly.pdbx_seq_one_letter_code
_entity_poly.pdbx_strand_id
1 'polypeptide(L)'
;MIELRNIPIQQSENKLTLRKIVITVGDLLAQPISEYDVRDVLVIRTKPINKDQNTSSILVEFTTVSIKDNLIKNTRDYNKQHTVNKINTSNLKVPGPS
;
A
#
# COMPACT_ATOMS: atom_id res chain seq x y z
N MET A 1 -4.70 5.05 11.48
CA MET A 1 -4.87 5.01 10.01
C MET A 1 -3.54 5.33 9.34
N ILE A 2 -3.27 4.70 8.20
CA ILE A 2 -2.19 5.08 7.27
C ILE A 2 -2.76 5.25 5.86
N GLU A 3 -2.03 5.98 5.01
CA GLU A 3 -2.35 6.14 3.59
C GLU A 3 -1.21 5.55 2.75
N LEU A 4 -1.54 4.58 1.90
CA LEU A 4 -0.67 4.09 0.83
C LEU A 4 -0.98 4.90 -0.43
N ARG A 5 0.00 5.64 -0.94
CA ARG A 5 -0.19 6.54 -2.10
C ARG A 5 0.37 5.93 -3.38
N ASN A 6 -0.09 6.45 -4.52
CA ASN A 6 0.40 6.11 -5.86
C ASN A 6 0.22 4.63 -6.23
N ILE A 7 -0.91 4.04 -5.85
CA ILE A 7 -1.25 2.67 -6.22
C ILE A 7 -1.94 2.69 -7.60
N PRO A 8 -1.47 1.93 -8.60
CA PRO A 8 -2.13 1.85 -9.91
C PRO A 8 -3.56 1.36 -9.79
N ILE A 9 -4.51 2.08 -10.41
CA ILE A 9 -5.93 1.73 -10.34
C ILE A 9 -6.20 0.50 -11.20
N GLN A 10 -6.80 -0.53 -10.62
CA GLN A 10 -7.36 -1.66 -11.37
C GLN A 10 -8.87 -1.49 -11.55
N GLN A 11 -9.40 -1.81 -12.75
CA GLN A 11 -10.84 -1.64 -13.08
C GLN A 11 -11.80 -2.40 -12.13
N SER A 12 -11.30 -3.41 -11.40
CA SER A 12 -12.10 -4.29 -10.54
C SER A 12 -11.60 -4.35 -9.09
N GLU A 13 -11.18 -3.21 -8.55
CA GLU A 13 -10.82 -3.12 -7.12
C GLU A 13 -12.03 -3.33 -6.21
N ASN A 14 -11.93 -4.29 -5.31
CA ASN A 14 -12.86 -4.51 -4.21
C ASN A 14 -12.08 -4.57 -2.87
N LYS A 15 -12.79 -4.58 -1.74
CA LYS A 15 -12.14 -4.60 -0.41
C LYS A 15 -11.14 -5.77 -0.23
N LEU A 16 -11.40 -6.93 -0.85
CA LEU A 16 -10.48 -8.07 -0.78
C LEU A 16 -9.18 -7.78 -1.54
N THR A 17 -9.26 -7.22 -2.75
CA THR A 17 -8.08 -6.82 -3.53
C THR A 17 -7.25 -5.77 -2.78
N LEU A 18 -7.90 -4.79 -2.14
CA LEU A 18 -7.22 -3.78 -1.36
C LEU A 18 -6.51 -4.36 -0.13
N ARG A 19 -7.16 -5.28 0.59
CA ARG A 19 -6.54 -6.01 1.71
C ARG A 19 -5.30 -6.78 1.25
N LYS A 20 -5.37 -7.47 0.11
CA LYS A 20 -4.22 -8.18 -0.45
C LYS A 20 -3.04 -7.25 -0.72
N ILE A 21 -3.29 -6.04 -1.25
CA ILE A 21 -2.21 -5.04 -1.45
C ILE A 21 -1.56 -4.67 -0.11
N VAL A 22 -2.35 -4.43 0.93
CA VAL A 22 -1.83 -4.12 2.28
C VAL A 22 -0.98 -5.27 2.83
N ILE A 23 -1.45 -6.51 2.67
CA ILE A 23 -0.72 -7.72 3.11
C ILE A 23 0.61 -7.83 2.38
N THR A 24 0.61 -7.68 1.05
CA THR A 24 1.84 -7.70 0.23
C THR A 24 2.83 -6.61 0.65
N VAL A 25 2.35 -5.40 1.02
CA VAL A 25 3.19 -4.33 1.56
C VAL A 25 3.81 -4.75 2.90
N GLY A 26 3.04 -5.41 3.77
CA GLY A 26 3.54 -5.97 5.02
C GLY A 26 4.66 -6.98 4.80
N ASP A 27 4.44 -7.94 3.90
CA ASP A 27 5.43 -8.97 3.55
C ASP A 27 6.73 -8.36 3.02
N LEU A 28 6.63 -7.36 2.12
CA LEU A 28 7.79 -6.63 1.60
C LEU A 28 8.59 -5.93 2.71
N LEU A 29 7.91 -5.47 3.76
CA LEU A 29 8.47 -4.72 4.88
C LEU A 29 8.88 -5.60 6.06
N ALA A 30 8.96 -6.92 5.87
CA ALA A 30 9.23 -7.91 6.91
C ALA A 30 8.29 -7.74 8.13
N GLN A 31 7.05 -7.33 7.88
CA GLN A 31 6.00 -7.20 8.87
C GLN A 31 4.76 -7.92 8.35
N PRO A 32 4.64 -9.23 8.59
CA PRO A 32 3.47 -10.00 8.19
C PRO A 32 2.20 -9.35 8.74
N ILE A 33 1.23 -9.08 7.85
CA ILE A 33 -0.08 -8.52 8.19
C ILE A 33 -1.11 -9.60 7.88
N SER A 34 -1.95 -9.94 8.86
CA SER A 34 -3.09 -10.84 8.67
C SER A 34 -4.32 -10.07 8.17
N GLU A 35 -5.27 -10.76 7.55
CA GLU A 35 -6.56 -10.16 7.20
C GLU A 35 -7.31 -9.62 8.42
N TYR A 36 -7.12 -10.25 9.59
CA TYR A 36 -7.72 -9.82 10.85
C TYR A 36 -7.06 -8.57 11.45
N ASP A 37 -5.87 -8.21 10.99
CA ASP A 37 -5.18 -7.00 11.44
C ASP A 37 -5.74 -5.74 10.77
N VAL A 38 -6.46 -5.90 9.65
CA VAL A 38 -7.07 -4.81 8.90
C VAL A 38 -8.52 -4.62 9.34
N ARG A 39 -8.76 -3.59 10.14
CA ARG A 39 -10.11 -3.20 10.59
C ARG A 39 -10.95 -2.71 9.41
N ASP A 40 -10.43 -1.77 8.63
CA ASP A 40 -11.09 -1.29 7.41
C ASP A 40 -10.08 -0.87 6.34
N VAL A 41 -10.53 -0.89 5.09
CA VAL A 41 -9.75 -0.47 3.93
C VAL A 41 -10.64 0.26 2.93
N LEU A 42 -10.16 1.42 2.48
CA LEU A 42 -10.89 2.31 1.59
C LEU A 42 -9.96 2.81 0.49
N VAL A 43 -10.50 2.99 -0.72
CA VAL A 43 -9.79 3.70 -1.80
C VAL A 43 -10.24 5.14 -1.82
N ILE A 44 -9.28 6.05 -1.79
CA ILE A 44 -9.46 7.44 -2.21
C ILE A 44 -9.08 7.50 -3.68
N ARG A 45 -10.09 7.62 -4.53
CA ARG A 45 -9.90 7.85 -5.96
C ARG A 45 -9.45 9.29 -6.16
N THR A 46 -8.20 9.47 -6.53
CA THR A 46 -7.69 10.75 -7.03
C THR A 46 -8.16 10.96 -8.46
N LYS A 47 -8.55 12.19 -8.80
CA LYS A 47 -8.83 12.55 -10.20
C LYS A 47 -7.53 12.37 -10.99
N PRO A 48 -7.55 11.69 -12.15
CA PRO A 48 -6.34 11.55 -12.96
C PRO A 48 -5.83 12.94 -13.35
N ILE A 49 -4.57 13.20 -13.02
CA ILE A 49 -3.92 14.49 -13.34
C ILE A 49 -3.63 14.55 -14.85
N ASN A 50 -3.34 13.40 -15.46
CA ASN A 50 -3.13 13.20 -16.90
C ASN A 50 -3.80 11.89 -17.35
N LYS A 51 -4.07 11.73 -18.65
CA LYS A 51 -4.68 10.49 -19.22
C LYS A 51 -3.90 9.21 -18.88
N ASP A 52 -2.59 9.33 -18.65
CA ASP A 52 -1.69 8.21 -18.41
C ASP A 52 -1.40 7.95 -16.91
N GLN A 53 -1.98 8.74 -16.01
CA GLN A 53 -1.78 8.59 -14.55
C GLN A 53 -3.09 8.30 -13.83
N ASN A 54 -3.51 7.04 -13.91
CA ASN A 54 -4.58 6.47 -13.09
C ASN A 54 -3.98 5.82 -11.84
N THR A 55 -3.62 6.65 -10.85
CA THR A 55 -3.23 6.18 -9.52
C THR A 55 -4.27 6.58 -8.47
N SER A 56 -4.36 5.81 -7.40
CA SER A 56 -5.21 6.06 -6.24
C SER A 56 -4.42 5.94 -4.94
N SER A 57 -5.05 6.39 -3.86
CA SER A 57 -4.57 6.14 -2.50
C SER A 57 -5.43 5.09 -1.82
N ILE A 58 -4.82 4.21 -1.03
CA ILE A 58 -5.51 3.27 -0.15
C ILE A 58 -5.36 3.76 1.29
N LEU A 59 -6.49 4.06 1.94
CA LEU A 59 -6.54 4.26 3.38
C LEU A 59 -6.72 2.93 4.09
N VAL A 60 -5.91 2.71 5.11
CA VAL A 60 -5.92 1.48 5.90
C VAL A 60 -6.06 1.83 7.38
N GLU A 61 -7.04 1.21 8.03
CA GLU A 61 -7.17 1.21 9.47
C GLU A 61 -6.83 -0.17 10.01
N PHE A 62 -5.83 -0.23 10.89
CA PHE A 62 -5.43 -1.46 11.57
C PHE A 62 -6.18 -1.62 12.90
N THR A 63 -6.31 -2.86 13.36
CA THR A 63 -6.91 -3.19 14.66
C THR A 63 -6.11 -2.65 15.83
N THR A 64 -4.78 -2.58 15.70
CA THR A 64 -3.86 -2.09 16.73
C THR A 64 -2.98 -0.96 16.23
N VAL A 65 -2.58 -0.07 17.15
CA VAL A 65 -1.67 1.04 16.84
C VAL A 65 -0.24 0.56 16.61
N SER A 66 0.19 -0.52 17.27
CA SER A 66 1.54 -1.08 17.14
C SER A 66 1.85 -1.54 15.72
N ILE A 67 0.89 -2.17 15.03
CA ILE A 67 1.05 -2.59 13.61
C ILE A 67 1.30 -1.35 12.73
N LYS A 68 0.48 -0.31 12.93
CA LYS A 68 0.58 0.96 12.20
C LYS A 68 1.96 1.63 12.43
N ASP A 69 2.42 1.70 13.67
CA ASP A 69 3.70 2.34 14.00
C ASP A 69 4.90 1.54 13.50
N ASN A 70 4.87 0.21 13.65
CA ASN A 70 5.93 -0.67 13.13
C ASN A 70 6.01 -0.59 11.60
N LEU A 71 4.88 -0.52 10.90
CA LEU A 71 4.88 -0.50 9.43
C LEU A 71 5.52 0.79 8.90
N ILE A 72 5.22 1.92 9.56
CA ILE A 72 5.84 3.23 9.26
C ILE A 72 7.34 3.18 9.54
N LYS A 73 7.75 2.60 10.67
CA LYS A 73 9.17 2.45 11.04
C LYS A 73 9.91 1.60 10.00
N ASN A 74 9.40 0.42 9.68
CA ASN A 74 9.99 -0.51 8.72
C ASN A 74 10.06 0.11 7.32
N THR A 75 9.05 0.89 6.92
CA THR A 75 9.08 1.66 5.66
C THR A 75 10.26 2.63 5.62
N ARG A 76 10.49 3.37 6.70
CA ARG A 76 11.62 4.31 6.78
C ARG A 76 12.95 3.56 6.75
N ASP A 77 13.05 2.46 7.49
CA ASP A 77 14.28 1.68 7.58
C ASP A 77 14.61 0.98 6.26
N TYR A 78 13.61 0.42 5.58
CA TYR A 78 13.75 -0.10 4.21
C TYR A 78 14.29 0.98 3.26
N ASN A 79 13.69 2.17 3.26
CA ASN A 79 14.10 3.26 2.36
C ASN A 79 15.50 3.83 2.69
N LYS A 80 15.96 3.74 3.94
CA LYS A 80 17.34 4.08 4.31
C LYS A 80 18.33 3.05 3.78
N GLN A 81 17.94 1.76 3.76
CA GLN A 81 18.75 0.68 3.22
C GLN A 81 18.73 0.65 1.68
N HIS A 82 17.68 1.20 1.06
CA HIS A 82 17.47 1.22 -0.39
C HIS A 82 17.34 2.66 -0.90
N THR A 83 18.41 3.45 -0.79
CA THR A 83 18.41 4.88 -1.13
C THR A 83 18.16 5.16 -2.61
N VAL A 84 18.64 4.28 -3.49
CA VAL A 84 18.46 4.37 -4.95
C VAL A 84 17.10 3.83 -5.38
N ASN A 85 16.68 2.68 -4.84
CA ASN A 85 15.45 1.99 -5.19
C ASN A 85 14.51 1.89 -3.97
N LYS A 86 13.95 3.04 -3.59
CA LYS A 86 12.91 3.11 -2.56
C LYS A 86 11.69 2.27 -2.94
N ILE A 87 10.85 1.96 -1.97
CA ILE A 87 9.61 1.19 -2.18
C ILE A 87 8.81 1.82 -3.32
N ASN A 88 8.52 1.01 -4.33
CA ASN A 88 7.70 1.36 -5.46
C ASN A 88 6.84 0.16 -5.89
N THR A 89 5.94 0.40 -6.83
CA THR A 89 4.97 -0.59 -7.32
C THR A 89 5.62 -1.85 -7.91
N SER A 90 6.83 -1.73 -8.48
CA SER A 90 7.61 -2.87 -8.97
C SER A 90 8.02 -3.83 -7.84
N ASN A 91 8.27 -3.32 -6.63
CA ASN A 91 8.53 -4.14 -5.45
C ASN A 91 7.29 -4.90 -4.97
N LEU A 92 6.10 -4.39 -5.28
CA LEU A 92 4.82 -4.93 -4.84
C LEU A 92 4.20 -5.93 -5.82
N LYS A 93 4.86 -6.22 -6.96
CA LYS A 93 4.33 -7.04 -8.06
C LYS A 93 2.92 -6.62 -8.51
N VAL A 94 2.55 -5.36 -8.30
CA VAL A 94 1.31 -4.78 -8.81
C VAL A 94 1.61 -4.33 -10.24
N PRO A 95 0.88 -4.81 -11.26
CA PRO A 95 1.12 -4.40 -12.64
C PRO A 95 1.04 -2.86 -12.73
N GLY A 96 2.10 -2.25 -13.27
CA GLY A 96 2.13 -0.81 -13.52
C GLY A 96 1.13 -0.40 -14.61
N PRO A 97 0.83 0.90 -14.74
CA PRO A 97 0.07 1.38 -15.89
C PRO A 97 0.79 0.98 -17.18
N SER A 98 0.05 0.37 -18.11
CA SER A 98 0.49 0.18 -19.50
C SER A 98 0.31 1.47 -20.29
#